data_AF-K7YZW7-F1
#
_entry.id   AF-K7YZW7-F1
#
_cell.length_a   1.000
_cell.length_b   1.000
_cell.length_c   1.000
_cell.angle_alpha   90.00
_cell.angle_beta   90.00
_cell.angle_gamma   90.00
#
_symmetry.space_group_name_H-M   'P 1'
#
loop_
_entity.id
_entity.type
_entity.pdbx_description
1 polymer ?
#
loop_
_entity_poly.entity_id
_entity_poly.type
_entity_poly.pdbx_seq_one_letter_code
_entity_poly.pdbx_strand_id
1 'polypeptide(L)'
;MKLWLFTLTFLAVLAPSHVAVQRVLCPALLPVNASASVSEGLSEDQLNQLLALFQKSYPDIDFQSSWYNDTINAQALRFDESKLIIVYGGLVRESTTTPDSLALMICHEVGHHKGGAPYFRDADGRDTWASAEGAADYYSIRGCFTRIASMMKTPAARLSERDEALLEQTCANSAKPTVCRRALQSGALMAKLQWNVFPNNQPVPALDAEDSNVPATTLLGYPSPQCRLDTFRASALLQERPSCWYRPL
;
A
#
# COMPACT_ATOMS: atom_id res chain seq x y z
N MET A 1 -67.35 2.00 -38.67
CA MET A 1 -66.07 2.72 -38.62
C MET A 1 -65.85 3.22 -37.19
N LYS A 2 -64.94 2.62 -36.43
CA LYS A 2 -64.45 3.14 -35.14
C LYS A 2 -63.00 3.57 -35.37
N LEU A 3 -62.72 4.86 -35.16
CA LEU A 3 -61.39 5.47 -35.27
C LEU A 3 -60.54 5.01 -34.07
N TRP A 4 -59.40 4.37 -34.32
CA TRP A 4 -58.43 4.01 -33.29
C TRP A 4 -57.42 5.15 -33.12
N LEU A 5 -57.35 5.74 -31.92
CA LEU A 5 -56.24 6.60 -31.54
C LEU A 5 -55.02 5.73 -31.17
N PHE A 6 -53.93 5.88 -31.92
CA PHE A 6 -52.62 5.36 -31.54
C PHE A 6 -51.98 6.32 -30.54
N THR A 7 -51.80 5.87 -29.30
CA THR A 7 -50.94 6.53 -28.32
C THR A 7 -49.49 6.08 -28.54
N LEU A 8 -48.66 6.99 -29.05
CA LEU A 8 -47.20 6.82 -29.09
C LEU A 8 -46.68 6.79 -27.64
N THR A 9 -46.22 5.62 -27.19
CA THR A 9 -45.46 5.50 -25.94
C THR A 9 -44.01 5.83 -26.25
N PHE A 10 -43.53 6.97 -25.73
CA PHE A 10 -42.11 7.30 -25.71
C PHE A 10 -41.39 6.28 -24.81
N LEU A 11 -40.59 5.39 -25.40
CA LEU A 11 -39.58 4.66 -24.63
C LEU A 11 -38.53 5.67 -24.18
N ALA A 12 -38.52 5.95 -22.87
CA ALA A 12 -37.42 6.66 -22.23
C ALA A 12 -36.14 5.82 -22.40
N VAL A 13 -35.17 6.38 -23.12
CA VAL A 13 -33.82 5.84 -23.19
C VAL A 13 -33.24 5.93 -21.78
N LEU A 14 -33.02 4.77 -21.14
CA LEU A 14 -32.30 4.67 -19.89
C LEU A 14 -30.89 5.22 -20.10
N ALA A 15 -30.57 6.34 -19.46
CA ALA A 15 -29.21 6.82 -19.35
C ALA A 15 -28.34 5.75 -18.67
N PRO A 16 -27.07 5.58 -19.07
CA PRO A 16 -26.17 4.63 -18.42
C PRO A 16 -26.01 5.01 -16.95
N SER A 17 -26.21 4.04 -16.07
CA SER A 17 -25.98 4.16 -14.64
C SER A 17 -24.57 4.66 -14.37
N HIS A 18 -24.46 5.78 -13.64
CA HIS A 18 -23.20 6.26 -13.12
C HIS A 18 -22.60 5.18 -12.22
N VAL A 19 -21.54 4.51 -12.67
CA VAL A 19 -20.72 3.65 -11.82
C VAL A 19 -20.13 4.54 -10.73
N ALA A 20 -20.60 4.37 -9.49
CA ALA A 20 -20.10 5.13 -8.35
C ALA A 20 -18.68 4.65 -8.02
N VAL A 21 -17.68 5.50 -8.29
CA VAL A 21 -16.29 5.19 -7.99
C VAL A 21 -16.04 5.37 -6.48
N GLN A 22 -15.95 4.28 -5.73
CA GLN A 22 -15.53 4.34 -4.33
C GLN A 22 -14.00 4.30 -4.26
N ARG A 23 -13.37 5.48 -4.13
CA ARG A 23 -11.92 5.63 -3.96
C ARG A 23 -11.53 5.40 -2.51
N VAL A 24 -10.49 4.61 -2.25
CA VAL A 24 -9.70 4.78 -1.03
C VAL A 24 -8.81 5.99 -1.27
N LEU A 25 -9.11 7.08 -0.57
CA LEU A 25 -8.28 8.28 -0.59
C LEU A 25 -7.02 8.01 0.25
N CYS A 26 -6.05 7.30 -0.32
CA CYS A 26 -4.66 7.65 -0.07
C CYS A 26 -4.53 9.09 -0.61
N PRO A 27 -4.35 10.13 0.22
CA PRO A 27 -4.20 11.49 -0.27
C PRO A 27 -3.06 11.48 -1.30
N ALA A 28 -3.35 11.87 -2.53
CA ALA A 28 -2.33 11.96 -3.57
C ALA A 28 -1.18 12.83 -3.05
N LEU A 29 0.04 12.26 -3.01
CA LEU A 29 1.23 13.01 -2.65
C LEU A 29 1.45 14.09 -3.70
N LEU A 30 1.53 15.35 -3.25
CA LEU A 30 1.98 16.44 -4.10
C LEU A 30 3.45 16.20 -4.48
N PRO A 31 3.89 16.59 -5.68
CA PRO A 31 5.28 16.44 -6.08
C PRO A 31 6.19 17.19 -5.11
N VAL A 32 7.11 16.48 -4.47
CA VAL A 32 8.19 17.08 -3.69
C VAL A 32 9.20 17.65 -4.68
N ASN A 33 9.62 18.91 -4.49
CA ASN A 33 10.74 19.48 -5.23
C ASN A 33 12.01 18.67 -4.91
N ALA A 34 12.36 17.73 -5.79
CA ALA A 34 13.53 16.89 -5.65
C ALA A 34 14.77 17.69 -6.06
N SER A 35 15.57 18.12 -5.08
CA SER A 35 16.95 18.55 -5.30
C SER A 35 17.91 17.66 -4.53
N ALA A 36 18.34 16.56 -5.14
CA ALA A 36 19.65 15.94 -4.90
C ALA A 36 19.88 14.85 -5.95
N SER A 37 20.99 14.95 -6.66
CA SER A 37 21.47 13.97 -7.63
C SER A 37 21.80 12.62 -6.98
N VAL A 38 21.35 11.52 -7.62
CA VAL A 38 22.04 10.23 -7.90
C VAL A 38 21.04 9.04 -7.84
N SER A 39 21.15 8.18 -8.87
CA SER A 39 20.33 7.04 -9.32
C SER A 39 18.87 7.36 -9.67
N GLU A 40 18.59 7.38 -10.97
CA GLU A 40 17.22 7.27 -11.50
C GLU A 40 16.54 6.08 -10.82
N GLY A 41 15.30 6.25 -10.35
CA GLY A 41 14.53 5.15 -9.75
C GLY A 41 14.31 3.99 -10.73
N LEU A 42 13.30 3.17 -10.51
CA LEU A 42 13.08 1.99 -11.35
C LEU A 42 12.62 2.40 -12.76
N SER A 43 13.00 1.62 -13.77
CA SER A 43 12.52 1.78 -15.14
C SER A 43 11.08 1.30 -15.30
N GLU A 44 10.42 1.73 -16.39
CA GLU A 44 9.07 1.26 -16.73
C GLU A 44 9.04 -0.27 -16.94
N ASP A 45 10.08 -0.83 -17.54
CA ASP A 45 10.21 -2.29 -17.74
C ASP A 45 10.28 -3.04 -16.40
N GLN A 46 11.00 -2.51 -15.41
CA GLN A 46 11.06 -3.10 -14.07
C GLN A 46 9.69 -3.06 -13.39
N LEU A 47 8.94 -1.96 -13.53
CA LEU A 47 7.57 -1.88 -13.06
C LEU A 47 6.68 -2.91 -13.76
N ASN A 48 6.70 -2.97 -15.09
CA ASN A 48 5.85 -3.88 -15.85
C ASN A 48 6.12 -5.35 -15.53
N GLN A 49 7.38 -5.73 -15.32
CA GLN A 49 7.75 -7.07 -14.86
C GLN A 49 7.18 -7.37 -13.46
N LEU A 50 7.23 -6.39 -12.56
CA LEU A 50 6.67 -6.54 -11.22
C LEU A 50 5.14 -6.62 -11.25
N LEU A 51 4.45 -5.77 -12.01
CA LEU A 51 2.99 -5.82 -12.15
C LEU A 51 2.52 -7.14 -12.76
N ALA A 52 3.25 -7.70 -13.74
CA ALA A 52 2.95 -9.02 -14.29
C ALA A 52 3.04 -10.14 -13.23
N LEU A 53 4.02 -10.05 -12.31
CA LEU A 53 4.14 -10.97 -11.18
C LEU A 53 2.95 -10.86 -10.21
N PHE A 54 2.52 -9.63 -9.92
CA PHE A 54 1.35 -9.36 -9.08
C PHE A 54 0.06 -9.85 -9.73
N GLN A 55 -0.16 -9.55 -11.01
CA GLN A 55 -1.32 -10.00 -11.77
C GLN A 55 -1.47 -11.53 -11.77
N LYS A 56 -0.35 -12.25 -11.91
CA LYS A 56 -0.33 -13.71 -11.80
C LYS A 56 -0.64 -14.21 -10.38
N SER A 57 -0.21 -13.47 -9.37
CA SER A 57 -0.36 -13.87 -7.96
C SER A 57 -1.75 -13.56 -7.38
N TYR A 58 -2.40 -12.53 -7.90
CA TYR A 58 -3.71 -12.00 -7.51
C TYR A 58 -4.59 -11.79 -8.74
N PRO A 59 -5.08 -12.88 -9.37
CA PRO A 59 -5.82 -12.79 -10.63
C PRO A 59 -7.19 -12.09 -10.51
N ASP A 60 -7.68 -11.86 -9.28
CA ASP A 60 -8.92 -11.13 -9.02
C ASP A 60 -8.73 -9.61 -8.82
N ILE A 61 -7.50 -9.11 -8.99
CA ILE A 61 -7.16 -7.69 -8.92
C ILE A 61 -6.47 -7.31 -10.23
N ASP A 62 -6.93 -6.23 -10.86
CA ASP A 62 -6.27 -5.64 -12.02
C ASP A 62 -5.14 -4.71 -11.56
N PHE A 63 -3.97 -4.81 -12.17
CA PHE A 63 -2.79 -4.02 -11.82
C PHE A 63 -2.38 -3.15 -13.01
N GLN A 64 -2.45 -1.83 -12.84
CA GLN A 64 -2.17 -0.87 -13.90
C GLN A 64 -1.01 0.07 -13.54
N SER A 65 -0.26 0.45 -14.57
CA SER A 65 0.76 1.50 -14.50
C SER A 65 0.17 2.82 -15.00
N SER A 66 0.42 3.90 -14.25
CA SER A 66 0.26 5.28 -14.69
C SER A 66 1.63 5.94 -14.79
N TRP A 67 2.45 5.44 -15.72
CA TRP A 67 3.88 5.76 -15.81
C TRP A 67 4.19 7.26 -15.92
N TYR A 68 3.47 8.02 -16.74
CA TYR A 68 3.74 9.45 -16.92
C TYR A 68 3.18 10.34 -15.81
N ASN A 69 2.53 9.77 -14.80
CA ASN A 69 2.02 10.52 -13.66
C ASN A 69 3.10 10.67 -12.58
N ASP A 70 3.48 11.90 -12.26
CA ASP A 70 4.55 12.23 -11.29
C ASP A 70 4.11 12.17 -9.82
N THR A 71 2.87 11.76 -9.54
CA THR A 71 2.41 11.51 -8.17
C THR A 71 3.26 10.40 -7.55
N ILE A 72 3.84 10.66 -6.38
CA ILE A 72 4.50 9.62 -5.58
C ILE A 72 3.40 8.85 -4.87
N ASN A 73 2.71 7.91 -5.52
CA ASN A 73 1.68 7.13 -4.85
C ASN A 73 1.42 5.78 -5.53
N ALA A 74 0.66 4.93 -4.85
CA ALA A 74 -0.12 3.85 -5.44
C ALA A 74 -1.55 3.94 -4.87
N GLN A 75 -2.52 3.30 -5.52
CA GLN A 75 -3.91 3.40 -5.06
C GLN A 75 -4.71 2.13 -5.33
N ALA A 76 -5.33 1.60 -4.28
CA ALA A 76 -6.39 0.61 -4.34
C ALA A 76 -7.76 1.26 -4.62
N LEU A 77 -8.47 0.71 -5.59
CA LEU A 77 -9.76 1.19 -6.09
C LEU A 77 -10.72 0.02 -6.21
N ARG A 78 -11.99 0.26 -5.90
CA ARG A 78 -13.06 -0.72 -6.14
C ARG A 78 -14.21 -0.07 -6.90
N PHE A 79 -14.66 -0.75 -7.96
CA PHE A 79 -15.80 -0.39 -8.77
C PHE A 79 -16.73 -1.59 -8.79
N ASP A 80 -17.79 -1.56 -7.98
CA ASP A 80 -18.64 -2.71 -7.71
C ASP A 80 -17.82 -3.94 -7.28
N GLU A 81 -17.73 -4.97 -8.11
CA GLU A 81 -16.92 -6.17 -7.85
C GLU A 81 -15.50 -6.10 -8.42
N SER A 82 -15.19 -5.10 -9.25
CA SER A 82 -13.87 -4.93 -9.85
C SER A 82 -12.90 -4.32 -8.85
N LYS A 83 -11.72 -4.94 -8.70
CA LYS A 83 -10.61 -4.46 -7.86
C LYS A 83 -9.48 -4.00 -8.76
N LEU A 84 -8.97 -2.80 -8.51
CA LEU A 84 -7.93 -2.18 -9.32
C LEU A 84 -6.86 -1.60 -8.40
N ILE A 85 -5.60 -1.83 -8.74
CA ILE A 85 -4.46 -1.13 -8.15
C ILE A 85 -3.75 -0.35 -9.26
N ILE A 86 -3.59 0.95 -9.05
CA ILE A 86 -2.80 1.82 -9.95
C ILE A 86 -1.50 2.19 -9.26
N VAL A 87 -0.38 1.99 -9.94
CA VAL A 87 0.94 2.46 -9.52
C VAL A 87 1.34 3.67 -10.36
N TYR A 88 1.58 4.82 -9.72
CA TYR A 88 1.97 6.05 -10.41
C TYR A 88 3.49 6.10 -10.61
N GLY A 89 3.94 6.60 -11.76
CA GLY A 89 5.36 6.61 -12.09
C GLY A 89 6.23 7.49 -11.20
N GLY A 90 5.66 8.52 -10.56
CA GLY A 90 6.35 9.32 -9.56
C GLY A 90 6.86 8.49 -8.39
N LEU A 91 6.08 7.48 -7.94
CA LEU A 91 6.52 6.54 -6.91
C LEU A 91 7.67 5.68 -7.42
N VAL A 92 7.57 5.21 -8.65
CA VAL A 92 8.51 4.27 -9.25
C VAL A 92 9.87 4.91 -9.51
N ARG A 93 9.87 6.19 -9.93
CA ARG A 93 11.08 6.98 -10.22
C ARG A 93 11.65 7.70 -9.00
N GLU A 94 10.98 7.67 -7.86
CA GLU A 94 11.50 8.23 -6.61
C GLU A 94 12.85 7.55 -6.28
N SER A 95 13.87 8.33 -5.94
CA SER A 95 15.26 7.86 -5.92
C SER A 95 15.57 6.85 -4.80
N THR A 96 14.76 6.81 -3.75
CA THR A 96 14.87 5.80 -2.68
C THR A 96 14.05 4.54 -2.94
N THR A 97 13.28 4.51 -4.03
CA THR A 97 12.45 3.35 -4.40
C THR A 97 13.29 2.23 -5.00
N THR A 98 13.20 1.07 -4.36
CA THR A 98 13.85 -0.19 -4.74
C THR A 98 12.80 -1.18 -5.24
N PRO A 99 13.18 -2.25 -5.95
CA PRO A 99 12.22 -3.27 -6.38
C PRO A 99 11.43 -3.87 -5.21
N ASP A 100 12.11 -4.11 -4.07
CA ASP A 100 11.49 -4.68 -2.88
C ASP A 100 10.58 -3.65 -2.18
N SER A 101 10.99 -2.38 -2.04
CA SER A 101 10.12 -1.37 -1.44
C SER A 101 8.88 -1.10 -2.30
N LEU A 102 9.03 -1.07 -3.63
CA LEU A 102 7.88 -0.96 -4.54
C LEU A 102 6.95 -2.17 -4.41
N ALA A 103 7.50 -3.39 -4.33
CA ALA A 103 6.69 -4.59 -4.11
C ALA A 103 5.93 -4.52 -2.76
N LEU A 104 6.56 -4.00 -1.70
CA LEU A 104 5.90 -3.81 -0.42
C LEU A 104 4.77 -2.78 -0.50
N MET A 105 4.97 -1.66 -1.21
CA MET A 105 3.94 -0.65 -1.44
C MET A 105 2.74 -1.21 -2.23
N ILE A 106 2.98 -1.99 -3.28
CA ILE A 106 1.90 -2.67 -4.01
C ILE A 106 1.21 -3.70 -3.10
N CYS A 107 1.97 -4.41 -2.26
CA CYS A 107 1.39 -5.32 -1.28
C CYS A 107 0.54 -4.62 -0.21
N HIS A 108 0.84 -3.37 0.14
CA HIS A 108 -0.02 -2.55 0.98
C HIS A 108 -1.36 -2.28 0.28
N GLU A 109 -1.36 -1.92 -1.00
CA GLU A 109 -2.60 -1.75 -1.77
C GLU A 109 -3.41 -3.07 -1.88
N VAL A 110 -2.74 -4.21 -2.06
CA VAL A 110 -3.38 -5.54 -1.96
C VAL A 110 -3.98 -5.74 -0.56
N GLY A 111 -3.30 -5.23 0.48
CA GLY A 111 -3.76 -5.20 1.86
C GLY A 111 -5.09 -4.47 2.04
N HIS A 112 -5.36 -3.37 1.34
CA HIS A 112 -6.69 -2.76 1.39
C HIS A 112 -7.78 -3.74 0.93
N HIS A 113 -7.54 -4.51 -0.15
CA HIS A 113 -8.51 -5.48 -0.66
C HIS A 113 -8.61 -6.79 0.15
N LYS A 114 -7.54 -7.20 0.85
CA LYS A 114 -7.41 -8.57 1.41
C LYS A 114 -7.06 -8.63 2.90
N GLY A 115 -6.70 -7.51 3.52
CA GLY A 115 -6.16 -7.42 4.89
C GLY A 115 -7.17 -7.71 5.98
N GLY A 116 -8.46 -7.52 5.70
CA GLY A 116 -9.54 -7.73 6.64
C GLY A 116 -9.65 -6.61 7.66
N ALA A 117 -10.50 -6.83 8.67
CA ALA A 117 -10.75 -5.84 9.70
C ALA A 117 -9.46 -5.43 10.44
N PRO A 118 -9.37 -4.19 10.95
CA PRO A 118 -10.38 -3.13 10.84
C PRO A 118 -10.49 -2.54 9.43
N TYR A 119 -11.69 -2.14 9.03
CA TYR A 119 -11.96 -1.47 7.75
C TYR A 119 -12.14 0.04 7.95
N PHE A 120 -11.85 0.83 6.91
CA PHE A 120 -12.28 2.21 6.87
C PHE A 120 -13.80 2.32 7.02
N ARG A 121 -14.28 3.45 7.54
CA ARG A 121 -15.72 3.72 7.72
C ARG A 121 -16.24 4.72 6.69
N ASP A 122 -17.45 4.49 6.20
CA ASP A 122 -18.18 5.47 5.40
C ASP A 122 -18.75 6.59 6.28
N ALA A 123 -19.46 7.55 5.66
CA ALA A 123 -20.06 8.68 6.37
C ALA A 123 -21.13 8.27 7.40
N ASP A 124 -21.71 7.07 7.25
CA ASP A 124 -22.71 6.51 8.16
C ASP A 124 -22.06 5.62 9.26
N GLY A 125 -20.73 5.53 9.29
CA GLY A 125 -19.98 4.73 10.27
C GLY A 125 -19.94 3.23 9.98
N ARG A 126 -20.36 2.79 8.78
CA ARG A 126 -20.33 1.38 8.37
C ARG A 126 -18.97 1.02 7.81
N ASP A 127 -18.57 -0.25 7.99
CA ASP A 127 -17.36 -0.77 7.35
C ASP A 127 -17.46 -0.65 5.82
N THR A 128 -16.43 -0.08 5.22
CA THR A 128 -16.23 -0.08 3.77
C THR A 128 -15.57 -1.39 3.34
N TRP A 129 -15.31 -1.54 2.04
CA TRP A 129 -14.58 -2.70 1.52
C TRP A 129 -13.10 -2.72 1.90
N ALA A 130 -12.52 -1.56 2.23
CA ALA A 130 -11.09 -1.38 2.32
C ALA A 130 -10.59 -1.54 3.77
N SER A 131 -9.62 -2.43 3.95
CA SER A 131 -8.89 -2.56 5.21
C SER A 131 -8.21 -1.23 5.54
N ALA A 132 -8.24 -0.81 6.80
CA ALA A 132 -7.60 0.41 7.27
C ALA A 132 -6.07 0.39 7.05
N GLU A 133 -5.41 1.55 7.11
CA GLU A 133 -3.97 1.70 6.80
C GLU A 133 -3.08 0.71 7.56
N GLY A 134 -3.21 0.67 8.90
CA GLY A 134 -2.42 -0.26 9.72
C GLY A 134 -2.74 -1.73 9.45
N ALA A 135 -3.98 -2.06 9.08
CA ALA A 135 -4.38 -3.41 8.71
C ALA A 135 -3.81 -3.82 7.35
N ALA A 136 -3.79 -2.89 6.38
CA ALA A 136 -3.17 -3.07 5.07
C ALA A 136 -1.66 -3.23 5.18
N ASP A 137 -0.98 -2.41 6.00
CA ASP A 137 0.44 -2.56 6.31
C ASP A 137 0.75 -3.89 6.99
N TYR A 138 -0.07 -4.29 7.97
CA TYR A 138 0.12 -5.56 8.65
C TYR A 138 -0.07 -6.75 7.70
N TYR A 139 -1.03 -6.68 6.77
CA TYR A 139 -1.21 -7.72 5.75
C TYR A 139 -0.08 -7.72 4.72
N SER A 140 0.47 -6.56 4.37
CA SER A 140 1.38 -6.40 3.23
C SER A 140 2.58 -7.34 3.30
N ILE A 141 3.13 -7.62 4.48
CA ILE A 141 4.29 -8.52 4.61
C ILE A 141 3.89 -10.00 4.64
N ARG A 142 3.10 -10.39 5.64
CA ARG A 142 2.76 -11.81 5.87
C ARG A 142 1.79 -12.37 4.84
N GLY A 143 0.89 -11.54 4.31
CA GLY A 143 -0.12 -11.93 3.34
C GLY A 143 0.33 -11.80 1.88
N CYS A 144 1.31 -10.93 1.60
CA CYS A 144 1.70 -10.63 0.23
C CYS A 144 3.21 -10.68 -0.05
N PHE A 145 4.00 -9.83 0.61
CA PHE A 145 5.42 -9.63 0.29
C PHE A 145 6.21 -10.93 0.40
N THR A 146 5.94 -11.74 1.43
CA THR A 146 6.62 -13.03 1.63
C THR A 146 6.52 -13.95 0.40
N ARG A 147 5.38 -13.93 -0.29
CA ARG A 147 5.16 -14.69 -1.54
C ARG A 147 5.86 -14.02 -2.71
N ILE A 148 5.63 -12.72 -2.90
CA ILE A 148 6.16 -11.95 -4.03
C ILE A 148 7.70 -11.91 -4.02
N ALA A 149 8.31 -11.61 -2.88
CA ALA A 149 9.75 -11.55 -2.70
C ALA A 149 10.46 -12.87 -3.01
N SER A 150 9.81 -14.02 -2.77
CA SER A 150 10.35 -15.35 -3.09
C SER A 150 10.45 -15.61 -4.61
N MET A 151 9.70 -14.86 -5.42
CA MET A 151 9.70 -14.97 -6.88
C MET A 151 10.57 -13.89 -7.55
N MET A 152 10.95 -12.85 -6.81
CA MET A 152 11.81 -11.77 -7.28
C MET A 152 13.28 -12.16 -7.19
N LYS A 153 14.04 -11.90 -8.26
CA LYS A 153 15.51 -11.97 -8.26
C LYS A 153 16.07 -10.57 -8.18
N THR A 154 16.05 -9.99 -6.99
CA THR A 154 16.47 -8.61 -6.76
C THR A 154 17.70 -8.59 -5.85
N PRO A 155 18.73 -7.78 -6.17
CA PRO A 155 19.80 -7.54 -5.21
C PRO A 155 19.19 -6.82 -4.00
N ALA A 156 19.62 -7.21 -2.80
CA ALA A 156 19.28 -6.45 -1.61
C ALA A 156 19.82 -5.03 -1.78
N ALA A 157 18.99 -4.02 -1.50
CA ALA A 157 19.50 -2.66 -1.36
C ALA A 157 20.49 -2.66 -0.18
N ARG A 158 21.50 -1.78 -0.23
CA ARG A 158 22.47 -1.69 0.86
C ARG A 158 22.02 -0.59 1.81
N LEU A 159 21.78 -0.93 3.08
CA LEU A 159 21.62 0.06 4.13
C LEU A 159 22.98 0.39 4.77
N SER A 160 22.97 1.26 5.79
CA SER A 160 24.14 1.49 6.62
C SER A 160 24.57 0.18 7.32
N GLU A 161 25.86 0.05 7.65
CA GLU A 161 26.37 -1.12 8.37
C GLU A 161 25.61 -1.37 9.69
N ARG A 162 25.21 -0.28 10.37
CA ARG A 162 24.38 -0.33 11.57
C ARG A 162 23.00 -0.95 11.29
N ASP A 163 22.31 -0.46 10.27
CA ASP A 163 20.97 -0.95 9.93
C ASP A 163 21.01 -2.41 9.47
N GLU A 164 22.02 -2.79 8.68
CA GLU A 164 22.23 -4.19 8.28
C GLU A 164 22.41 -5.11 9.49
N ALA A 165 23.21 -4.69 10.48
CA ALA A 165 23.40 -5.43 11.72
C ALA A 165 22.12 -5.54 12.55
N LEU A 166 21.34 -4.46 12.64
CA LEU A 166 20.03 -4.45 13.32
C LEU A 166 19.03 -5.39 12.64
N LEU A 167 18.97 -5.39 11.31
CA LEU A 167 18.12 -6.28 10.53
C LEU A 167 18.53 -7.74 10.69
N GLU A 168 19.83 -8.02 10.66
CA GLU A 168 20.37 -9.36 10.89
C GLU A 168 20.01 -9.88 12.28
N GLN A 169 20.21 -9.06 13.31
CA GLN A 169 19.83 -9.39 14.69
C GLN A 169 18.33 -9.61 14.83
N THR A 170 17.51 -8.71 14.28
CA THR A 170 16.04 -8.76 14.40
C THR A 170 15.46 -10.00 13.72
N CYS A 171 16.01 -10.39 12.57
CA CYS A 171 15.51 -11.50 11.78
C CYS A 171 16.20 -12.85 12.06
N ALA A 172 17.17 -12.90 12.99
CA ALA A 172 17.98 -14.09 13.26
C ALA A 172 17.14 -15.35 13.54
N ASN A 173 16.02 -15.19 14.26
CA ASN A 173 15.13 -16.30 14.64
C ASN A 173 13.91 -16.44 13.73
N SER A 174 13.83 -15.67 12.64
CA SER A 174 12.73 -15.80 11.68
C SER A 174 12.85 -17.14 10.92
N ALA A 175 11.73 -17.78 10.61
CA ALA A 175 11.72 -18.99 9.77
C ALA A 175 12.26 -18.73 8.35
N LYS A 176 12.26 -17.47 7.89
CA LYS A 176 12.83 -17.03 6.60
C LYS A 176 13.66 -15.76 6.79
N PRO A 177 14.88 -15.84 7.37
CA PRO A 177 15.66 -14.66 7.74
C PRO A 177 15.91 -13.69 6.59
N THR A 178 16.22 -14.19 5.40
CA THR A 178 16.44 -13.36 4.20
C THR A 178 15.18 -12.60 3.78
N VAL A 179 14.01 -13.24 3.83
CA VAL A 179 12.74 -12.58 3.48
C VAL A 179 12.34 -11.58 4.55
N CYS A 180 12.55 -11.91 5.84
CA CYS A 180 12.34 -11.00 6.95
C CYS A 180 13.20 -9.73 6.80
N ARG A 181 14.50 -9.86 6.51
CA ARG A 181 15.41 -8.73 6.31
C ARG A 181 14.96 -7.84 5.15
N ARG A 182 14.63 -8.42 4.00
CA ARG A 182 14.11 -7.69 2.84
C ARG A 182 12.82 -6.95 3.17
N ALA A 183 11.89 -7.60 3.87
CA ALA A 183 10.61 -7.01 4.25
C ALA A 183 10.80 -5.81 5.21
N LEU A 184 11.65 -5.96 6.23
CA LEU A 184 11.95 -4.90 7.19
C LEU A 184 12.71 -3.74 6.57
N GLN A 185 13.67 -4.02 5.70
CA GLN A 185 14.36 -3.00 4.92
C GLN A 185 13.38 -2.20 4.06
N SER A 186 12.50 -2.88 3.32
CA SER A 186 11.44 -2.23 2.55
C SER A 186 10.48 -1.44 3.43
N GLY A 187 10.14 -1.95 4.62
CA GLY A 187 9.30 -1.27 5.59
C GLY A 187 9.95 0.02 6.11
N ALA A 188 11.26 0.00 6.38
CA ALA A 188 12.02 1.18 6.79
C ALA A 188 12.09 2.23 5.68
N LEU A 189 12.32 1.82 4.43
CA LEU A 189 12.27 2.71 3.27
C LEU A 189 10.89 3.34 3.09
N MET A 190 9.82 2.55 3.22
CA MET A 190 8.44 3.04 3.09
C MET A 190 8.04 3.99 4.22
N ALA A 191 8.41 3.68 5.47
CA ALA A 191 8.21 4.57 6.61
C ALA A 191 8.99 5.89 6.46
N LYS A 192 10.24 5.83 5.98
CA LYS A 192 11.06 7.02 5.71
C LYS A 192 10.49 7.84 4.54
N LEU A 193 10.00 7.20 3.49
CA LEU A 193 9.31 7.87 2.40
C LEU A 193 8.08 8.62 2.94
N GLN A 194 7.25 7.97 3.76
CA GLN A 194 6.12 8.61 4.44
C GLN A 194 6.55 9.83 5.27
N TRP A 195 7.65 9.70 6.01
CA TRP A 195 8.22 10.81 6.80
C TRP A 195 8.72 11.97 5.93
N ASN A 196 9.25 11.71 4.73
CA ASN A 196 9.72 12.76 3.82
C ASN A 196 8.58 13.49 3.10
N VAL A 197 7.50 12.78 2.76
CA VAL A 197 6.43 13.27 1.89
C VAL A 197 5.26 13.90 2.65
N PHE A 198 4.98 13.45 3.88
CA PHE A 198 3.93 14.04 4.70
C PHE A 198 4.49 15.14 5.60
N PRO A 199 3.83 16.30 5.69
CA PRO A 199 4.13 17.28 6.73
C PRO A 199 4.02 16.61 8.11
N ASN A 200 5.13 16.54 8.83
CA ASN A 200 5.17 15.95 10.15
C ASN A 200 6.26 16.59 11.00
N ASN A 201 6.07 16.55 12.32
CA ASN A 201 7.04 16.98 13.33
C ASN A 201 7.58 15.79 14.13
N GLN A 202 7.52 14.59 13.54
CA GLN A 202 7.92 13.35 14.19
C GLN A 202 9.42 13.11 13.97
N PRO A 203 10.10 12.35 14.85
CA PRO A 203 11.44 11.88 14.57
C PRO A 203 11.46 11.00 13.31
N VAL A 204 12.62 10.94 12.64
CA VAL A 204 12.85 10.00 11.54
C VAL A 204 12.64 8.58 12.07
N PRO A 205 11.84 7.72 11.40
CA PRO A 205 11.63 6.36 11.86
C PRO A 205 12.94 5.57 11.83
N ALA A 206 13.17 4.74 12.85
CA ALA A 206 14.41 3.98 13.04
C ALA A 206 14.11 2.51 13.39
N LEU A 207 14.99 1.61 12.97
CA LEU A 207 14.86 0.16 13.16
C LEU A 207 14.99 -0.27 14.64
N ASP A 208 15.61 0.56 15.47
CA ASP A 208 15.83 0.35 16.90
C ASP A 208 14.97 1.27 17.78
N ALA A 209 13.97 1.92 17.19
CA ALA A 209 12.95 2.69 17.90
C ALA A 209 11.59 1.98 17.86
N GLU A 210 10.68 2.38 18.75
CA GLU A 210 9.30 1.91 18.82
C GLU A 210 8.38 3.09 19.15
N ASP A 211 7.18 3.12 18.58
CA ASP A 211 6.14 4.09 18.89
C ASP A 211 5.31 3.60 20.09
N SER A 212 5.43 4.31 21.22
CA SER A 212 4.71 4.01 22.45
C SER A 212 3.32 4.65 22.53
N ASN A 213 2.85 5.33 21.48
CA ASN A 213 1.51 5.90 21.45
C ASN A 213 0.46 4.77 21.61
N VAL A 214 -0.66 5.08 22.24
CA VAL A 214 -1.78 4.14 22.37
C VAL A 214 -3.07 4.94 22.16
N PRO A 215 -3.67 4.89 20.97
CA PRO A 215 -4.88 5.67 20.70
C PRO A 215 -6.06 5.15 21.55
N ALA A 216 -7.05 6.02 21.76
CA ALA A 216 -8.25 5.68 22.52
C ALA A 216 -9.09 4.59 21.83
N THR A 217 -9.06 4.57 20.50
CA THR A 217 -9.70 3.58 19.63
C THR A 217 -8.74 3.21 18.49
N THR A 218 -9.04 2.14 17.76
CA THR A 218 -8.26 1.79 16.57
C THR A 218 -8.17 2.97 15.59
N LEU A 219 -6.96 3.33 15.19
CA LEU A 219 -6.70 4.32 14.16
C LEU A 219 -6.91 3.69 12.78
N LEU A 220 -7.84 4.26 11.99
CA LEU A 220 -8.16 3.73 10.65
C LEU A 220 -7.31 4.37 9.53
N GLY A 221 -6.91 5.64 9.70
CA GLY A 221 -6.04 6.37 8.78
C GLY A 221 -4.56 6.11 9.05
N TYR A 222 -3.68 6.93 8.45
CA TYR A 222 -2.24 6.72 8.53
C TYR A 222 -1.74 6.77 9.97
N PRO A 223 -1.06 5.70 10.44
CA PRO A 223 -0.28 5.79 11.66
C PRO A 223 0.95 6.69 11.47
N SER A 224 1.63 7.01 12.58
CA SER A 224 2.93 7.69 12.51
C SER A 224 3.92 6.87 11.66
N PRO A 225 4.94 7.50 11.05
CA PRO A 225 5.97 6.76 10.31
C PRO A 225 6.65 5.67 11.16
N GLN A 226 6.90 5.91 12.45
CA GLN A 226 7.48 4.90 13.33
C GLN A 226 6.49 3.75 13.57
N CYS A 227 5.23 4.05 13.90
CA CYS A 227 4.21 3.02 14.11
C CYS A 227 3.95 2.18 12.84
N ARG A 228 4.12 2.77 11.65
CA ARG A 228 4.11 2.03 10.38
C ARG A 228 5.27 1.04 10.28
N LEU A 229 6.49 1.47 10.62
CA LEU A 229 7.64 0.58 10.68
C LEU A 229 7.45 -0.54 11.71
N ASP A 230 6.92 -0.22 12.88
CA ASP A 230 6.61 -1.20 13.93
C ASP A 230 5.57 -2.23 13.45
N THR A 231 4.61 -1.80 12.63
CA THR A 231 3.60 -2.67 12.02
C THR A 231 4.22 -3.64 11.01
N PHE A 232 5.15 -3.16 10.19
CA PHE A 232 5.92 -4.03 9.31
C PHE A 232 6.77 -5.03 10.09
N ARG A 233 7.42 -4.58 11.18
CA ARG A 233 8.20 -5.45 12.07
C ARG A 233 7.36 -6.53 12.72
N ALA A 234 6.22 -6.16 13.29
CA ALA A 234 5.29 -7.12 13.87
C ALA A 234 4.82 -8.15 12.82
N SER A 235 4.49 -7.71 11.61
CA SER A 235 4.08 -8.61 10.52
C SER A 235 5.19 -9.57 10.09
N ALA A 236 6.42 -9.08 9.92
CA ALA A 236 7.58 -9.87 9.52
C ALA A 236 7.98 -10.92 10.59
N LEU A 237 7.76 -10.60 11.87
CA LEU A 237 8.09 -11.45 13.01
C LEU A 237 6.90 -12.31 13.49
N LEU A 238 5.76 -12.27 12.79
CA LEU A 238 4.52 -12.97 13.16
C LEU A 238 4.03 -12.62 14.57
N GLN A 239 4.22 -11.38 14.99
CA GLN A 239 3.76 -10.83 16.26
C GLN A 239 2.36 -10.22 16.11
N GLU A 240 1.73 -9.93 17.24
CA GLU A 240 0.45 -9.22 17.29
C GLU A 240 0.54 -7.83 16.66
N ARG A 241 -0.62 -7.32 16.22
CA ARG A 241 -0.73 -5.97 15.65
C ARG A 241 -0.33 -4.92 16.70
N PRO A 242 0.53 -3.93 16.37
CA PRO A 242 1.01 -2.94 17.34
C PRO A 242 -0.11 -2.09 17.96
N SER A 243 0.04 -1.80 19.26
CA SER A 243 -0.89 -0.95 20.01
C SER A 243 -0.88 0.52 19.57
N CYS A 244 0.15 0.95 18.83
CA CYS A 244 0.28 2.32 18.33
C CYS A 244 -0.78 2.72 17.30
N TRP A 245 -1.50 1.74 16.73
CA TRP A 245 -2.67 1.98 15.89
C TRP A 245 -3.84 1.04 16.20
N TYR A 246 -3.56 -0.19 16.66
CA TYR A 246 -4.59 -1.21 16.84
C TYR A 246 -5.06 -1.30 18.29
N ARG A 247 -6.35 -1.08 18.48
CA ARG A 247 -7.04 -1.26 19.76
C ARG A 247 -8.41 -1.89 19.52
N PRO A 248 -8.54 -3.22 19.64
CA PRO A 248 -9.82 -3.89 19.42
C PRO A 248 -10.86 -3.34 20.40
N LEU A 249 -12.10 -3.18 19.90
CA LEU A 249 -13.26 -2.77 20.69
C LEU A 249 -13.66 -3.89 21.66
#